data_AF-A0A8T4PYL1-F1
#
_entry.id   AF-A0A8T4PYL1-F1
#
_cell.length_a   1.000
_cell.length_b   1.000
_cell.length_c   1.000
_cell.angle_alpha   90.00
_cell.angle_beta   90.00
_cell.angle_gamma   90.00
#
_symmetry.space_group_name_H-M   'P 1'
#
loop_
_entity.id
_entity.type
_entity.pdbx_description
1 polymer ?
#
loop_
_entity_poly.entity_id
_entity_poly.type
_entity_poly.pdbx_seq_one_letter_code
_entity_poly.pdbx_strand_id
1 'polypeptide(L)'
;MKEKAQVWVSAILYLALGLVVIGLILGIAMPLVNKMRDRNTLIQTKTLMVNLNKNIFDVINEGPGSKRFLSPFTVEKGELYINSNPANSIYWKFTTKNKLMEPDILFREGDLKLNLTETTVVGEYYALLTLEYGRANLELNSDLANPFVGTYSITIENSGYNENERDPTVTISIKT
;
A
#
# COMPACT_ATOMS: atom_id res chain seq x y z
N MET A 1 34.39 22.58 -48.49
CA MET A 1 33.24 21.70 -48.18
C MET A 1 33.60 20.52 -47.26
N LYS A 2 34.81 19.93 -47.33
CA LYS A 2 35.21 18.78 -46.48
C LYS A 2 35.22 19.07 -44.98
N GLU A 3 35.65 20.25 -44.56
CA GLU A 3 35.71 20.63 -43.14
C GLU A 3 34.32 20.71 -42.49
N LYS A 4 33.32 21.23 -43.21
CA LYS A 4 31.94 21.30 -42.70
C LYS A 4 31.36 19.91 -42.46
N ALA A 5 31.62 18.96 -43.36
CA ALA A 5 31.17 17.57 -43.19
C ALA A 5 31.85 16.90 -41.98
N GLN A 6 33.15 17.13 -41.78
CA GLN A 6 33.88 16.60 -40.63
C GLN A 6 33.34 17.13 -39.29
N VAL A 7 32.98 18.42 -39.21
CA VAL A 7 32.37 19.02 -38.03
C VAL A 7 30.99 18.43 -37.74
N TRP A 8 30.19 18.17 -38.78
CA TRP A 8 28.88 17.51 -38.60
C TRP A 8 29.03 16.06 -38.13
N VAL A 9 30.01 15.32 -38.66
CA VAL A 9 30.27 13.94 -38.23
C VAL A 9 30.72 13.89 -36.78
N SER A 10 31.61 14.79 -36.34
CA SER A 10 32.04 14.84 -34.94
C SER A 10 30.89 15.21 -34.01
N ALA A 11 30.04 16.18 -34.39
CA ALA A 11 28.85 16.55 -33.62
C ALA A 11 27.89 15.38 -33.43
N ILE A 12 27.60 14.62 -34.50
CA ILE A 12 26.74 13.42 -34.44
C ILE A 12 27.40 12.35 -33.55
N LEU A 13 28.71 12.17 -33.66
CA LEU A 13 29.44 11.17 -32.86
C LEU A 13 29.38 11.49 -31.37
N TYR A 14 29.60 12.75 -30.99
CA TYR A 14 29.48 13.17 -29.58
C TYR A 14 28.06 13.04 -29.06
N LEU A 15 27.05 13.34 -29.88
CA LEU A 15 25.65 13.16 -29.51
C LEU A 15 25.31 11.67 -29.31
N ALA A 16 25.76 10.80 -30.22
CA ALA A 16 25.58 9.36 -30.10
C ALA A 16 26.27 8.81 -28.84
N LEU A 17 27.50 9.23 -28.57
CA LEU A 17 28.22 8.84 -27.35
C LEU A 17 27.48 9.31 -26.09
N GLY A 18 26.96 10.54 -26.09
CA GLY A 18 26.14 11.07 -24.99
C GLY A 18 24.90 10.22 -24.73
N LEU A 19 24.17 9.84 -25.79
CA LEU A 19 23.00 8.97 -25.66
C LEU A 19 23.36 7.58 -25.12
N VAL A 20 24.49 7.01 -25.54
CA VAL A 20 25.00 5.72 -25.02
C VAL A 20 25.29 5.83 -23.53
N VAL A 21 25.99 6.88 -23.09
CA VAL A 21 26.31 7.09 -21.67
C VAL A 21 25.04 7.26 -20.84
N ILE A 22 24.08 8.05 -21.30
CA ILE A 22 22.78 8.22 -20.61
C ILE A 22 22.05 6.88 -20.52
N GLY A 23 22.03 6.10 -21.60
CA GLY A 23 21.41 4.78 -21.63
C GLY A 23 22.02 3.81 -20.61
N LEU A 24 23.35 3.80 -20.50
CA LEU A 24 24.06 2.98 -19.51
C LEU A 24 23.72 3.40 -18.07
N ILE A 25 23.71 4.70 -17.80
CA ILE A 25 23.37 5.23 -16.46
C ILE A 25 21.94 4.83 -16.09
N LEU A 26 20.98 5.02 -16.99
CA LEU A 26 19.58 4.64 -16.75
C LEU A 26 19.44 3.13 -16.51
N GLY A 27 20.11 2.30 -17.30
CA GLY A 27 20.10 0.85 -17.13
C GLY A 27 20.54 0.39 -15.75
N ILE A 28 21.57 1.04 -15.18
CA ILE A 28 22.11 0.72 -13.85
C ILE A 28 21.27 1.35 -12.73
N ALA A 29 20.79 2.59 -12.93
CA ALA A 29 20.09 3.35 -11.89
C ALA A 29 18.62 2.90 -11.69
N MET A 30 17.94 2.50 -12.77
CA MET A 30 16.50 2.16 -12.73
C MET A 30 16.14 1.06 -11.73
N PRO A 31 16.89 -0.07 -11.62
CA PRO A 31 16.62 -1.09 -10.60
C PRO A 31 16.66 -0.54 -9.17
N LEU A 32 17.63 0.32 -8.86
CA LEU A 32 17.78 0.93 -7.54
C LEU A 32 16.61 1.87 -7.24
N VAL A 33 16.23 2.71 -8.21
CA VAL A 33 15.10 3.63 -8.09
C VAL A 33 13.79 2.85 -7.86
N ASN A 34 13.57 1.77 -8.61
CA ASN A 34 12.38 0.93 -8.45
C ASN A 34 12.33 0.28 -7.06
N LYS A 35 13.47 -0.23 -6.56
CA LYS A 35 13.57 -0.80 -5.21
C LYS A 35 13.27 0.25 -4.13
N MET A 36 13.79 1.47 -4.26
CA MET A 36 13.52 2.56 -3.33
C MET A 36 12.05 2.97 -3.35
N ARG A 37 11.44 3.07 -4.55
CA ARG A 37 10.02 3.39 -4.70
C ARG A 37 9.14 2.35 -4.01
N ASP A 38 9.36 1.07 -4.28
CA ASP A 38 8.58 -0.02 -3.68
C ASP A 38 8.75 -0.07 -2.15
N ARG A 39 9.96 0.21 -1.64
CA ARG A 39 10.21 0.31 -0.20
C ARG A 39 9.44 1.49 0.42
N ASN A 40 9.44 2.64 -0.23
CA ASN A 40 8.70 3.81 0.24
C ASN A 40 7.20 3.56 0.25
N THR A 41 6.65 2.92 -0.79
CA THR A 41 5.25 2.48 -0.80
C THR A 41 4.93 1.61 0.42
N LEU A 42 5.75 0.59 0.71
CA LEU A 42 5.53 -0.28 1.88
C LEU A 42 5.54 0.51 3.20
N ILE A 43 6.49 1.43 3.38
CA ILE A 43 6.61 2.26 4.59
C ILE A 43 5.41 3.20 4.74
N GLN A 44 4.98 3.84 3.65
CA GLN A 44 3.83 4.74 3.66
C GLN A 44 2.55 3.97 3.98
N THR A 45 2.30 2.85 3.30
CA THR A 45 1.11 2.03 3.55
C THR A 45 1.09 1.45 4.95
N LYS A 46 2.26 1.06 5.50
CA LYS A 46 2.38 0.66 6.90
C LYS A 46 1.91 1.76 7.84
N THR A 47 2.37 3.00 7.65
CA THR A 47 1.93 4.15 8.46
C THR A 47 0.43 4.40 8.32
N LEU A 48 -0.12 4.30 7.09
CA LEU A 48 -1.56 4.42 6.84
C LEU A 48 -2.36 3.35 7.58
N MET A 49 -1.92 2.09 7.53
CA MET A 49 -2.56 0.96 8.22
C MET A 49 -2.52 1.12 9.74
N VAL A 50 -1.38 1.56 10.31
CA VAL A 50 -1.28 1.86 11.74
C VAL A 50 -2.22 3.00 12.15
N ASN A 51 -2.30 4.06 11.35
CA ASN A 51 -3.21 5.18 11.61
C ASN A 51 -4.68 4.74 11.52
N LEU A 52 -5.03 3.93 10.53
CA LEU A 52 -6.37 3.35 10.40
C LEU A 52 -6.72 2.50 11.63
N ASN A 53 -5.81 1.60 12.03
CA ASN A 53 -5.97 0.75 13.20
C ASN A 53 -6.20 1.57 14.47
N LYS A 54 -5.39 2.62 14.67
CA LYS A 54 -5.53 3.52 15.80
C LYS A 54 -6.91 4.17 15.84
N ASN A 55 -7.39 4.70 14.72
CA ASN A 55 -8.71 5.34 14.68
C ASN A 55 -9.86 4.36 14.95
N ILE A 56 -9.74 3.11 14.50
CA ILE A 56 -10.70 2.04 14.83
C ILE A 56 -10.71 1.79 16.34
N PHE A 57 -9.55 1.62 16.97
CA PHE A 57 -9.46 1.42 18.41
C PHE A 57 -9.93 2.63 19.22
N ASP A 58 -9.62 3.85 18.78
CA ASP A 58 -10.08 5.07 19.44
C ASP A 58 -11.63 5.13 19.46
N VAL A 59 -12.27 4.84 18.33
CA VAL A 59 -13.74 4.78 18.20
C VAL A 59 -14.36 3.65 19.04
N ILE A 60 -13.69 2.50 19.13
CA ILE A 60 -14.12 1.41 20.03
C ILE A 60 -14.07 1.88 21.49
N ASN A 61 -12.98 2.51 21.91
CA ASN A 61 -12.75 2.92 23.30
C ASN A 61 -13.62 4.10 23.75
N GLU A 62 -13.99 5.00 22.83
CA GLU A 62 -14.89 6.12 23.11
C GLU A 62 -16.35 5.69 23.28
N GLY A 63 -16.71 4.53 22.71
CA GLY A 63 -18.05 3.96 22.83
C GLY A 63 -19.01 4.36 21.70
N PRO A 64 -20.29 3.94 21.82
CA PRO A 64 -21.27 4.06 20.74
C PRO A 64 -21.52 5.50 20.28
N GLY A 65 -21.64 5.70 18.97
CA GLY A 65 -21.86 7.01 18.34
C GLY A 65 -20.58 7.82 18.12
N SER A 66 -19.42 7.37 18.59
CA SER A 66 -18.13 7.96 18.25
C SER A 66 -17.82 7.76 16.76
N LYS A 67 -17.21 8.78 16.15
CA LYS A 67 -16.87 8.79 14.72
C LYS A 67 -15.48 9.36 14.48
N ARG A 68 -14.84 8.90 13.41
CA ARG A 68 -13.62 9.47 12.85
C ARG A 68 -13.76 9.63 11.36
N PHE A 69 -13.23 10.74 10.85
CA PHE A 69 -13.20 11.05 9.44
C PHE A 69 -11.74 11.13 8.97
N LEU A 70 -11.39 10.30 8.00
CA LEU A 70 -10.08 10.25 7.39
C LEU A 70 -10.22 10.66 5.92
N SER A 71 -9.80 11.88 5.62
CA SER A 71 -9.76 12.40 4.26
C SER A 71 -8.60 13.39 4.09
N PRO A 72 -7.76 13.23 3.06
CA PRO A 72 -7.77 12.14 2.09
C PRO A 72 -7.18 10.84 2.66
N PHE A 73 -7.73 9.69 2.27
CA PHE A 73 -7.12 8.38 2.46
C PHE A 73 -6.65 7.85 1.11
N THR A 74 -5.33 7.78 0.91
CA THR A 74 -4.72 7.47 -0.39
C THR A 74 -3.98 6.15 -0.36
N VAL A 75 -4.36 5.22 -1.22
CA VAL A 75 -3.63 3.98 -1.52
C VAL A 75 -2.91 4.15 -2.85
N GLU A 76 -1.64 4.56 -2.81
CA GLU A 76 -0.84 4.86 -4.02
C GLU A 76 -0.59 3.63 -4.90
N LYS A 77 -0.32 2.49 -4.27
CA LYS A 77 0.02 1.24 -4.96
C LYS A 77 -0.45 0.06 -4.12
N GLY A 78 -0.80 -1.03 -4.80
CA GLY A 78 -1.41 -2.19 -4.17
C GLY A 78 -2.91 -2.01 -3.98
N GLU A 79 -3.50 -2.94 -3.24
CA GLU A 79 -4.94 -3.10 -3.08
C GLU A 79 -5.26 -3.26 -1.60
N LEU A 80 -6.13 -2.39 -1.06
CA LEU A 80 -6.61 -2.49 0.31
C LEU A 80 -7.91 -3.29 0.36
N TYR A 81 -7.96 -4.26 1.25
CA TYR A 81 -9.11 -5.10 1.50
C TYR A 81 -9.62 -4.90 2.92
N ILE A 82 -10.93 -4.80 3.04
CA ILE A 82 -11.63 -4.77 4.32
C ILE A 82 -12.61 -5.94 4.30
N ASN A 83 -12.29 -6.99 5.06
CA ASN A 83 -13.15 -8.15 5.20
C ASN A 83 -13.96 -8.02 6.49
N SER A 84 -15.25 -7.80 6.31
CA SER A 84 -16.27 -7.89 7.36
C SER A 84 -16.52 -9.35 7.75
N ASN A 85 -17.20 -9.55 8.88
CA ASN A 85 -17.63 -10.84 9.47
C ASN A 85 -17.66 -12.03 8.49
N PRO A 86 -16.97 -13.17 8.79
CA PRO A 86 -16.37 -13.55 10.08
C PRO A 86 -14.88 -13.23 10.22
N ALA A 87 -14.21 -12.78 9.16
CA ALA A 87 -12.76 -12.61 9.20
C ALA A 87 -12.33 -11.40 10.04
N ASN A 88 -13.16 -10.34 10.11
CA ASN A 88 -12.91 -9.09 10.83
C ASN A 88 -11.45 -8.65 10.67
N SER A 89 -11.02 -8.47 9.41
CA SER A 89 -9.62 -8.24 9.08
C SER A 89 -9.49 -7.18 8.00
N ILE A 90 -8.49 -6.32 8.14
CA ILE A 90 -8.10 -5.38 7.10
C ILE A 90 -6.72 -5.81 6.62
N TYR A 91 -6.56 -6.00 5.32
CA TYR A 91 -5.26 -6.32 4.76
C TYR A 91 -4.98 -5.53 3.51
N TRP A 92 -3.71 -5.21 3.30
CA TRP A 92 -3.23 -4.59 2.08
C TRP A 92 -2.27 -5.55 1.39
N LYS A 93 -2.40 -5.63 0.07
CA LYS A 93 -1.55 -6.47 -0.75
C LYS A 93 -0.87 -5.70 -1.86
N PHE A 94 0.36 -6.11 -2.17
CA PHE A 94 1.15 -5.49 -3.24
C PHE A 94 2.19 -6.46 -3.80
N THR A 95 2.27 -6.53 -5.13
CA THR A 95 3.24 -7.37 -5.84
C THR A 95 4.46 -6.56 -6.26
N THR A 96 5.66 -7.04 -5.92
CA THR A 96 6.94 -6.40 -6.24
C THR A 96 7.94 -7.38 -6.81
N LYS A 97 8.83 -6.91 -7.69
CA LYS A 97 10.00 -7.67 -8.16
C LYS A 97 11.25 -7.45 -7.30
N ASN A 98 11.13 -6.66 -6.25
CA ASN A 98 12.21 -6.29 -5.37
C ASN A 98 12.08 -7.03 -4.05
N LYS A 99 13.15 -7.71 -3.63
CA LYS A 99 13.24 -8.26 -2.26
C LYS A 99 13.32 -7.11 -1.26
N LEU A 100 12.19 -6.77 -0.65
CA LEU A 100 12.06 -5.67 0.34
C LEU A 100 12.46 -6.12 1.75
N MET A 101 12.28 -7.41 2.05
CA MET A 101 12.66 -8.08 3.28
C MET A 101 12.92 -9.57 2.99
N GLU A 102 13.30 -10.34 4.01
CA GLU A 102 13.44 -11.78 3.88
C GLU A 102 12.06 -12.43 3.66
N PRO A 103 11.90 -13.28 2.63
CA PRO A 103 10.65 -13.97 2.38
C PRO A 103 10.35 -14.98 3.49
N ASP A 104 9.06 -15.25 3.68
CA ASP A 104 8.50 -16.23 4.62
C ASP A 104 8.86 -15.96 6.09
N ILE A 105 9.26 -14.72 6.40
CA ILE A 105 9.42 -14.23 7.77
C ILE A 105 8.26 -13.32 8.12
N LEU A 106 7.48 -13.74 9.11
CA LEU A 106 6.42 -12.91 9.69
C LEU A 106 7.03 -11.84 10.60
N PHE A 107 7.00 -10.59 10.16
CA PHE A 107 7.36 -9.44 10.98
C PHE A 107 6.11 -8.87 11.67
N ARG A 108 6.22 -8.51 12.95
CA ARG A 108 5.11 -7.94 13.73
C ARG A 108 5.50 -6.59 14.31
N GLU A 109 4.62 -5.62 14.17
CA GLU A 109 4.75 -4.31 14.78
C GLU A 109 3.42 -3.88 15.40
N GLY A 110 3.30 -4.05 16.72
CA GLY A 110 2.01 -3.99 17.39
C GLY A 110 1.07 -5.07 16.83
N ASP A 111 -0.14 -4.66 16.45
CA ASP A 111 -1.15 -5.53 15.85
C ASP A 111 -0.97 -5.75 14.34
N LEU A 112 -0.06 -4.99 13.71
CA LEU A 112 0.20 -5.10 12.28
C LEU A 112 1.17 -6.25 12.01
N LYS A 113 0.70 -7.21 11.21
CA LYS A 113 1.50 -8.30 10.68
C LYS A 113 1.97 -7.95 9.28
N LEU A 114 3.25 -8.14 9.00
CA LEU A 114 3.86 -7.96 7.70
C LEU A 114 4.50 -9.28 7.27
N ASN A 115 4.14 -9.75 6.09
CA ASN A 115 4.74 -10.93 5.47
C ASN A 115 5.14 -10.62 4.03
N LEU A 116 6.22 -11.24 3.57
CA LEU A 116 6.64 -11.24 2.18
C LEU A 116 6.72 -12.69 1.72
N THR A 117 6.00 -13.06 0.67
CA THR A 117 5.98 -14.44 0.16
C THR A 117 6.40 -14.46 -1.29
N GLU A 118 7.18 -15.46 -1.71
CA GLU A 118 7.52 -15.66 -3.11
C GLU A 118 6.26 -16.05 -3.92
N THR A 119 6.07 -15.46 -5.09
CA THR A 119 4.97 -15.86 -5.98
C THR A 119 5.38 -17.06 -6.83
N THR A 120 4.46 -17.55 -7.67
CA THR A 120 4.80 -18.58 -8.67
C THR A 120 5.76 -18.06 -9.75
N VAL A 121 5.97 -16.74 -9.84
CA VAL A 121 6.87 -16.09 -10.77
C VAL A 121 8.22 -15.85 -10.09
N VAL A 122 9.28 -16.45 -10.64
CA VAL A 122 10.64 -16.32 -10.09
C VAL A 122 11.06 -14.85 -10.01
N GLY A 123 11.49 -14.44 -8.81
CA GLY A 123 11.93 -13.08 -8.53
C GLY A 123 10.79 -12.08 -8.30
N GLU A 124 9.55 -12.54 -8.18
CA GLU A 124 8.41 -11.74 -7.77
C GLU A 124 7.94 -12.15 -6.37
N TYR A 125 7.56 -11.14 -5.59
CA TYR A 125 7.18 -11.27 -4.19
C TYR A 125 5.85 -10.58 -3.94
N TYR A 126 5.09 -11.14 -3.02
CA TYR A 126 3.82 -10.64 -2.53
C TYR A 126 4.00 -10.09 -1.12
N ALA A 127 3.86 -8.79 -0.97
CA ALA A 127 3.87 -8.12 0.33
C ALA A 127 2.43 -8.07 0.86
N LEU A 128 2.23 -8.59 2.07
CA LEU A 128 0.95 -8.62 2.75
C LEU A 128 1.07 -7.92 4.11
N LEU A 129 0.28 -6.88 4.31
CA LEU A 129 0.07 -6.23 5.59
C LEU A 129 -1.30 -6.63 6.12
N THR A 130 -1.41 -7.09 7.36
CA THR A 130 -2.66 -7.60 7.94
C THR A 130 -2.90 -7.06 9.34
N LEU A 131 -4.14 -6.62 9.57
CA LEU A 131 -4.72 -6.26 10.87
C LEU A 131 -5.92 -7.19 11.12
N GLU A 132 -6.00 -7.73 12.33
CA GLU A 132 -7.08 -8.64 12.74
C GLU A 132 -7.78 -8.08 13.98
N TYR A 133 -9.11 -8.09 13.97
CA TYR A 133 -9.94 -7.54 15.04
C TYR A 133 -10.72 -8.68 15.71
N GLY A 134 -10.15 -9.22 16.79
CA GLY A 134 -10.78 -10.31 17.54
C GLY A 134 -11.80 -9.88 18.59
N ARG A 135 -11.99 -8.57 18.82
CA ARG A 135 -12.88 -7.99 19.85
C ARG A 135 -13.77 -6.87 19.30
N ALA A 136 -13.97 -6.86 17.98
CA ALA A 136 -14.84 -5.91 17.31
C ALA A 136 -15.34 -6.54 16.01
N ASN A 137 -16.60 -6.30 15.69
CA ASN A 137 -17.18 -6.70 14.42
C ASN A 137 -17.01 -5.58 13.41
N LEU A 138 -16.39 -5.88 12.27
CA LEU A 138 -16.25 -4.91 11.20
C LEU A 138 -17.44 -5.02 10.26
N GLU A 139 -18.05 -3.89 9.95
CA GLU A 139 -19.02 -3.75 8.87
C GLU A 139 -18.49 -2.77 7.83
N LEU A 140 -18.67 -3.10 6.55
CA LEU A 140 -18.18 -2.30 5.44
C LEU A 140 -19.39 -1.75 4.69
N ASN A 141 -19.47 -0.42 4.60
CA ASN A 141 -20.47 0.28 3.81
C ASN A 141 -19.75 1.11 2.75
N SER A 142 -19.78 0.70 1.49
CA SER A 142 -19.10 1.45 0.44
C SER A 142 -19.86 1.45 -0.87
N ASP A 143 -19.80 2.60 -1.54
CA ASP A 143 -20.20 2.76 -2.94
C ASP A 143 -19.12 2.23 -3.91
N LEU A 144 -17.92 1.92 -3.40
CA LEU A 144 -16.80 1.39 -4.17
C LEU A 144 -16.67 -0.13 -3.96
N ALA A 145 -16.19 -0.82 -4.99
CA ALA A 145 -15.88 -2.24 -4.90
C ALA A 145 -14.61 -2.48 -4.08
N ASN A 146 -14.64 -3.47 -3.19
CA ASN A 146 -13.46 -4.02 -2.51
C ASN A 146 -12.74 -4.96 -3.52
N PRO A 147 -11.44 -4.75 -3.84
CA PRO A 147 -10.45 -3.90 -3.17
C PRO A 147 -10.47 -2.41 -3.51
N PHE A 148 -10.07 -1.61 -2.52
CA PHE A 148 -9.93 -0.17 -2.65
C PHE A 148 -8.55 0.23 -3.16
N VAL A 149 -8.53 1.06 -4.21
CA VAL A 149 -7.34 1.60 -4.86
C VAL A 149 -7.55 3.09 -5.13
N GLY A 150 -6.52 3.92 -4.92
CA GLY A 150 -6.58 5.36 -5.16
C GLY A 150 -6.94 6.17 -3.92
N THR A 151 -7.52 7.34 -4.13
CA THR A 151 -7.86 8.31 -3.06
C THR A 151 -9.35 8.29 -2.79
N TYR A 152 -9.71 8.18 -1.51
CA TYR A 152 -11.09 8.20 -1.04
C TYR A 152 -11.16 8.77 0.39
N SER A 153 -12.37 8.97 0.89
CA SER A 153 -12.64 9.35 2.27
C SER A 153 -13.18 8.14 3.04
N ILE A 154 -12.63 7.90 4.24
CA ILE A 154 -13.10 6.85 5.15
C ILE A 154 -13.77 7.51 6.35
N THR A 155 -14.96 7.05 6.69
CA THR A 155 -15.60 7.32 7.99
C THR A 155 -15.62 6.05 8.80
N ILE A 156 -15.19 6.12 10.06
CA ILE A 156 -15.17 4.99 10.99
C ILE A 156 -16.11 5.36 12.12
N GLU A 157 -17.09 4.50 12.41
CA GLU A 157 -18.14 4.76 13.38
C GLU A 157 -18.36 3.56 14.29
N ASN A 158 -18.49 3.79 15.59
CA ASN A 158 -18.95 2.79 16.55
C ASN A 158 -20.47 2.75 16.52
N SER A 159 -21.03 1.71 15.89
CA SER A 159 -22.47 1.50 15.77
C SER A 159 -23.10 0.91 17.04
N GLY A 160 -22.29 0.66 18.08
CA GLY A 160 -22.71 0.10 19.35
C GLY A 160 -22.68 -1.42 19.35
N TYR A 161 -23.57 -2.02 20.14
CA TYR A 161 -23.65 -3.47 20.32
C TYR A 161 -24.91 -3.97 19.63
N ASN A 162 -24.78 -5.04 18.86
CA ASN A 162 -25.95 -5.78 18.38
C ASN A 162 -26.54 -6.57 19.57
N GLU A 163 -27.87 -6.72 19.65
CA GLU A 163 -28.56 -7.25 20.84
C GLU A 163 -28.09 -8.66 21.27
N ASN A 164 -27.42 -9.39 20.37
CA ASN A 164 -26.89 -10.73 20.59
C ASN A 164 -25.35 -10.82 20.59
N GLU A 165 -24.63 -9.71 20.40
CA GLU A 165 -23.17 -9.69 20.27
C GLU A 165 -22.51 -9.00 21.46
N ARG A 166 -21.45 -9.62 21.99
CA ARG A 166 -20.66 -9.06 23.09
C ARG A 166 -19.67 -7.98 22.64
N ASP A 167 -19.32 -8.00 21.36
CA ASP A 167 -18.31 -7.13 20.78
C ASP A 167 -18.96 -5.94 20.07
N PRO A 168 -18.35 -4.74 20.13
CA PRO A 168 -18.86 -3.57 19.44
C PRO A 168 -18.76 -3.74 17.93
N THR A 169 -19.76 -3.22 17.22
CA THR A 169 -19.78 -3.16 15.75
C THR A 169 -19.19 -1.83 15.30
N VAL A 170 -18.16 -1.90 14.45
CA VAL A 170 -17.51 -0.75 13.82
C VAL A 170 -17.88 -0.71 12.35
N THR A 171 -18.64 0.30 11.97
CA THR A 171 -18.98 0.56 10.56
C THR A 171 -17.89 1.40 9.91
N ILE A 172 -17.31 0.88 8.85
CA ILE A 172 -16.35 1.57 7.99
C ILE A 172 -17.08 1.98 6.71
N SER A 173 -17.29 3.29 6.55
CA SER A 173 -17.92 3.86 5.37
C SER A 173 -16.89 4.47 4.41
N ILE A 174 -16.91 4.08 3.13
CA ILE A 174 -15.95 4.56 2.13
C ILE A 174 -16.68 5.26 0.98
N LYS A 175 -16.25 6.50 0.67
CA LYS A 175 -16.80 7.37 -0.39
C LYS A 175 -15.68 8.07 -1.15
N THR A 176 -15.92 8.44 -2.42
CA THR A 176 -14.98 9.19 -3.27
C THR A 176 -14.89 10.67 -2.87
#